data_AF-A0A4V1XBG6-F1
#
_entry.id   AF-A0A4V1XBG6-F1
#
_cell.length_a   1.000
_cell.length_b   1.000
_cell.length_c   1.000
_cell.angle_alpha   90.00
_cell.angle_beta   90.00
_cell.angle_gamma   90.00
#
_symmetry.space_group_name_H-M   'P 1'
#
loop_
_entity.id
_entity.type
_entity.pdbx_description
1 polymer ?
#
loop_
_entity_poly.entity_id
_entity_poly.type
_entity_poly.pdbx_seq_one_letter_code
_entity_poly.pdbx_strand_id
1 'polypeptide(L)'
;MDEKRPMRYRASRRHRWVAVLFIVTIPLYMLFSSRAVSSCAGRFLPVSSSEAPSSSSLSATATTTTSAENPPVPLEVHIMSKCPDARDCLNDLVLPAMVRVNEKVNFTLSYIGAPTENDGIECKHGPKECMGNIIELCAVHLYPDVKVHLGFTHCLTQDYEDIPDSELVEECALEYGMSIGDLNDCASRDDGAFGLSLLRESVKRSADVCFPHQRL
;
A
#
# COMPACT_ATOMS: atom_id res chain seq x y z
N MET A 1 -15.68 -29.58 -54.59
CA MET A 1 -14.81 -28.88 -55.56
C MET A 1 -15.37 -27.49 -55.72
N ASP A 2 -14.77 -26.51 -55.07
CA ASP A 2 -14.79 -25.12 -55.54
C ASP A 2 -13.57 -24.42 -54.95
N GLU A 3 -12.61 -24.20 -55.83
CA GLU A 3 -11.28 -23.66 -55.56
C GLU A 3 -11.33 -22.14 -55.78
N LYS A 4 -11.06 -21.35 -54.73
CA LYS A 4 -10.86 -19.90 -54.87
C LYS A 4 -9.42 -19.51 -54.52
N ARG A 5 -8.79 -18.90 -55.52
CA ARG A 5 -7.38 -18.47 -55.63
C ARG A 5 -6.95 -17.43 -54.56
N PRO A 6 -5.64 -17.36 -54.24
CA PRO A 6 -5.10 -16.42 -53.24
C PRO A 6 -4.97 -14.99 -53.77
N MET A 7 -5.38 -14.00 -52.96
CA MET A 7 -5.15 -12.58 -53.24
C MET A 7 -3.74 -12.15 -52.79
N ARG A 8 -3.01 -11.51 -53.71
CA ARG A 8 -1.68 -10.93 -53.51
C ARG A 8 -1.72 -9.67 -52.63
N TYR A 9 -0.77 -9.62 -51.72
CA TYR A 9 -0.40 -8.52 -50.81
C TYR A 9 -0.10 -7.20 -51.55
N ARG A 10 -0.63 -6.08 -51.03
CA ARG A 10 -0.20 -4.71 -51.39
C ARG A 10 -0.09 -3.83 -50.14
N ALA A 11 0.81 -4.16 -49.22
CA ALA A 11 1.24 -3.18 -48.22
C ALA A 11 2.52 -2.49 -48.73
N SER A 12 2.41 -1.22 -49.11
CA SER A 12 3.55 -0.29 -49.17
C SER A 12 3.05 1.07 -49.63
N ARG A 13 2.89 2.02 -48.70
CA ARG A 13 3.13 3.48 -48.86
C ARG A 13 2.60 4.34 -47.70
N ARG A 14 1.66 3.86 -46.88
CA ARG A 14 1.06 4.67 -45.79
C ARG A 14 1.89 4.73 -44.48
N HIS A 15 2.77 3.76 -44.22
CA HIS A 15 3.54 3.70 -42.96
C HIS A 15 4.84 4.53 -42.94
N ARG A 16 5.31 5.07 -44.07
CA ARG A 16 6.56 5.86 -44.11
C ARG A 16 6.44 7.21 -43.41
N TRP A 17 5.27 7.85 -43.45
CA TRP A 17 5.05 9.16 -42.83
C TRP A 17 4.90 9.07 -41.31
N VAL A 18 4.32 7.97 -40.82
CA VAL A 18 4.18 7.70 -39.38
C VAL A 18 5.57 7.49 -38.74
N ALA A 19 6.46 6.73 -39.39
CA ALA A 19 7.82 6.54 -38.90
C ALA A 19 8.63 7.85 -38.83
N VAL A 20 8.44 8.77 -39.78
CA VAL A 20 9.13 10.08 -39.78
C VAL A 20 8.64 10.98 -38.65
N LEU A 21 7.34 10.96 -38.33
CA LEU A 21 6.79 11.72 -37.20
C LEU A 21 7.40 11.26 -35.86
N PHE A 22 7.54 9.96 -35.62
CA PHE A 22 8.14 9.45 -34.38
C PHE A 22 9.64 9.77 -34.24
N ILE A 23 10.40 9.79 -35.35
CA ILE A 23 11.84 10.07 -35.32
C ILE A 23 12.14 11.52 -34.93
N VAL A 24 11.23 12.47 -35.21
CA VAL A 24 11.46 13.90 -34.91
C VAL A 24 10.89 14.30 -33.55
N THR A 25 9.73 13.78 -33.14
CA THR A 25 9.05 14.22 -31.92
C THR A 25 9.70 13.68 -30.65
N ILE A 26 10.17 12.43 -30.67
CA ILE A 26 10.79 11.77 -29.51
C ILE A 26 12.09 12.46 -29.06
N PRO A 27 13.08 12.75 -29.94
CA PRO A 27 14.30 13.44 -29.50
C PRO A 27 14.05 14.89 -29.08
N LEU A 28 13.06 15.57 -29.67
CA LEU A 28 12.66 16.93 -29.26
C LEU A 28 12.06 16.94 -27.85
N TYR A 29 11.24 15.95 -27.52
CA TYR A 29 10.67 15.79 -26.18
C TYR A 29 11.76 15.48 -25.14
N MET A 30 12.70 14.58 -25.46
CA MET A 30 13.81 14.26 -24.55
C MET A 30 14.71 15.48 -24.27
N LEU A 31 15.02 16.29 -25.29
CA LEU A 31 15.81 17.52 -25.12
C LEU A 31 15.09 18.59 -24.28
N PHE A 32 13.75 18.64 -24.35
CA PHE A 32 12.94 19.57 -23.56
C PHE A 32 12.84 19.14 -22.09
N SER A 33 12.71 17.83 -21.83
CA SER A 33 12.61 17.27 -20.47
C SER A 33 13.93 17.31 -19.69
N SER A 34 15.09 17.26 -20.35
CA SER A 34 16.40 17.37 -19.68
C SER A 34 16.69 18.76 -19.08
N ARG A 35 15.90 19.79 -19.38
CA ARG A 35 16.02 21.12 -18.76
C ARG A 35 15.25 21.28 -17.44
N ALA A 36 14.42 20.30 -17.06
CA ALA A 36 13.62 20.35 -15.84
C ALA A 36 14.28 19.67 -14.61
N VAL A 37 15.40 18.96 -14.80
CA VAL A 37 16.12 18.27 -13.70
C VAL A 37 17.47 18.95 -13.47
N SER A 38 17.43 20.20 -13.01
CA SER A 38 18.66 20.86 -12.55
C SER A 38 18.34 21.95 -11.53
N SER A 39 17.63 21.60 -10.46
CA SER A 39 17.49 22.45 -9.28
C SER A 39 17.17 21.65 -8.03
N CYS A 40 18.16 20.90 -7.53
CA CYS A 40 18.26 20.47 -6.11
C CYS A 40 19.67 19.93 -5.84
N ALA A 41 20.71 20.74 -6.13
CA ALA A 41 22.03 20.53 -5.56
C ALA A 41 22.11 21.34 -4.25
N GLY A 42 21.41 20.85 -3.23
CA GLY A 42 21.46 21.35 -1.86
C GLY A 42 22.72 20.82 -1.16
N ARG A 43 23.54 21.76 -0.67
CA ARG A 43 24.86 21.55 -0.08
C ARG A 43 24.76 20.77 1.24
N PHE A 44 25.44 19.63 1.32
CA PHE A 44 25.80 19.00 2.59
C PHE A 44 26.83 19.89 3.32
N LEU A 45 26.47 20.36 4.51
CA LEU A 45 27.43 20.89 5.48
C LEU A 45 27.76 19.79 6.49
N PRO A 46 29.06 19.53 6.79
CA PRO A 46 29.43 18.57 7.81
C PRO A 46 29.28 19.21 9.20
N VAL A 47 28.50 18.58 10.08
CA VAL A 47 28.50 18.92 11.51
C VAL A 47 29.79 18.39 12.13
N SER A 48 30.54 19.33 12.70
CA SER A 48 31.81 19.11 13.37
C SER A 48 31.59 18.34 14.67
N SER A 49 32.33 17.24 14.82
CA SER A 49 32.61 16.56 16.06
C SER A 49 33.36 17.49 17.03
N SER A 50 32.92 17.55 18.30
CA SER A 50 33.73 18.06 19.40
C SER A 50 33.70 17.07 20.56
N GLU A 51 34.89 16.85 21.11
CA GLU A 51 35.32 15.82 22.06
C GLU A 51 34.60 15.80 23.42
N ALA A 52 34.68 14.63 24.05
CA ALA A 52 34.45 14.38 25.46
C ALA A 52 35.53 15.06 26.34
N PRO A 53 35.29 15.12 27.66
CA PRO A 53 36.36 14.61 28.53
C PRO A 53 35.90 13.75 29.72
N SER A 54 36.71 12.70 29.93
CA SER A 54 37.25 12.20 31.21
C SER A 54 36.32 11.69 32.34
N SER A 55 36.27 10.36 32.42
CA SER A 55 36.71 9.50 33.54
C SER A 55 36.29 9.82 34.99
N SER A 56 35.59 8.85 35.62
CA SER A 56 35.84 8.43 37.01
C SER A 56 35.24 7.05 37.36
N SER A 57 36.15 6.17 37.81
CA SER A 57 36.06 5.08 38.81
C SER A 57 34.95 4.01 38.80
N LEU A 58 35.44 2.76 38.70
CA LEU A 58 34.97 1.46 39.22
C LEU A 58 33.66 1.40 40.01
N SER A 59 32.74 0.56 39.53
CA SER A 59 32.07 -0.45 40.37
C SER A 59 31.67 -1.64 39.49
N ALA A 60 32.35 -2.77 39.66
CA ALA A 60 31.97 -4.03 39.04
C ALA A 60 30.72 -4.58 39.75
N THR A 61 29.57 -3.99 39.43
CA THR A 61 28.29 -4.64 39.62
C THR A 61 28.00 -5.37 38.31
N ALA A 62 27.81 -6.69 38.38
CA ALA A 62 27.28 -7.46 37.27
C ALA A 62 25.83 -7.01 37.03
N THR A 63 25.69 -5.87 36.36
CA THR A 63 24.45 -5.43 35.76
C THR A 63 24.25 -6.38 34.58
N THR A 64 23.38 -7.37 34.76
CA THR A 64 22.68 -8.00 33.65
C THR A 64 22.15 -6.85 32.81
N THR A 65 22.86 -6.53 31.73
CA THR A 65 22.42 -5.57 30.74
C THR A 65 21.26 -6.24 30.04
N THR A 66 20.08 -6.18 30.65
CA THR A 66 18.84 -6.21 29.89
C THR A 66 18.98 -5.05 28.93
N SER A 67 19.39 -5.35 27.69
CA SER A 67 19.41 -4.37 26.61
C SER A 67 18.07 -3.67 26.67
N ALA A 68 18.06 -2.38 26.99
CA ALA A 68 16.87 -1.56 26.85
C ALA A 68 16.57 -1.56 25.36
N GLU A 69 15.72 -2.48 24.93
CA GLU A 69 15.28 -2.58 23.56
C GLU A 69 14.58 -1.26 23.25
N ASN A 70 15.11 -0.52 22.27
CA ASN A 70 14.50 0.72 21.85
C ASN A 70 13.05 0.44 21.46
N PRO A 71 12.09 1.30 21.84
CA PRO A 71 10.70 1.07 21.49
C PRO A 71 10.54 1.00 19.97
N PRO A 72 9.68 0.11 19.44
CA PRO A 72 9.42 0.01 18.02
C PRO A 72 8.96 1.35 17.43
N VAL A 73 9.41 1.66 16.21
CA VAL A 73 9.02 2.89 15.51
C VAL A 73 7.59 2.73 14.98
N PRO A 74 6.66 3.65 15.27
CA PRO A 74 5.33 3.60 14.66
C PRO A 74 5.42 3.75 13.14
N LEU A 75 4.85 2.79 12.39
CA LEU A 75 4.75 2.83 10.94
C LEU A 75 3.29 2.57 10.56
N GLU A 76 2.62 3.57 10.00
CA GLU A 76 1.23 3.44 9.58
C GLU A 76 1.09 3.66 8.08
N VAL A 77 0.30 2.81 7.44
CA VAL A 77 0.01 2.87 6.00
C VAL A 77 -1.50 3.03 5.83
N HIS A 78 -1.91 3.98 4.99
CA HIS A 78 -3.32 4.28 4.70
C HIS A 78 -3.63 3.97 3.24
N ILE A 79 -4.49 2.99 2.98
CA ILE A 79 -4.81 2.53 1.62
C ILE A 79 -6.33 2.48 1.35
N MET A 80 -6.69 2.09 0.14
CA MET A 80 -8.03 1.70 -0.28
C MET A 80 -7.88 0.36 -0.99
N SER A 81 -8.66 -0.65 -0.61
CA SER A 81 -8.54 -2.03 -1.13
C SER A 81 -8.56 -2.11 -2.66
N LYS A 82 -9.43 -1.33 -3.32
CA LYS A 82 -9.59 -1.30 -4.78
C LYS A 82 -8.73 -0.26 -5.52
N CYS A 83 -7.72 0.33 -4.87
CA CYS A 83 -6.89 1.36 -5.50
C CYS A 83 -5.68 0.75 -6.20
N PRO A 84 -5.45 1.03 -7.49
CA PRO A 84 -4.25 0.54 -8.18
C PRO A 84 -2.95 1.07 -7.56
N ASP A 85 -2.96 2.29 -7.02
CA ASP A 85 -1.79 2.85 -6.32
C ASP A 85 -1.49 2.09 -5.02
N ALA A 86 -2.50 1.48 -4.39
CA ALA A 86 -2.30 0.66 -3.19
C ALA A 86 -1.58 -0.64 -3.53
N ARG A 87 -1.91 -1.28 -4.66
CA ARG A 87 -1.18 -2.45 -5.17
C ARG A 87 0.31 -2.12 -5.34
N ASP A 88 0.61 -1.03 -6.05
CA ASP A 88 1.99 -0.62 -6.33
C ASP A 88 2.73 -0.23 -5.04
N CYS A 89 2.07 0.51 -4.14
CA CYS A 89 2.61 0.86 -2.83
C CYS A 89 2.97 -0.39 -1.99
N LEU A 90 2.06 -1.36 -1.92
CA LEU A 90 2.30 -2.60 -1.16
C LEU A 90 3.42 -3.43 -1.78
N ASN A 91 3.41 -3.60 -3.10
CA ASN A 91 4.38 -4.42 -3.84
C ASN A 91 5.79 -3.83 -3.80
N ASP A 92 5.93 -2.54 -4.11
CA ASP A 92 7.23 -1.94 -4.40
C ASP A 92 7.86 -1.30 -3.14
N LEU A 93 7.05 -0.92 -2.15
CA LEU A 93 7.50 -0.15 -0.99
C LEU A 93 7.27 -0.88 0.34
N VAL A 94 6.02 -1.18 0.68
CA VAL A 94 5.67 -1.61 2.04
C VAL A 94 6.17 -3.02 2.32
N LEU A 95 5.87 -4.01 1.48
CA LEU A 95 6.31 -5.38 1.72
C LEU A 95 7.85 -5.52 1.72
N PRO A 96 8.59 -4.98 0.74
CA PRO A 96 10.05 -5.04 0.77
C PRO A 96 10.66 -4.41 2.02
N ALA A 97 10.06 -3.33 2.55
CA ALA A 97 10.48 -2.72 3.80
C ALA A 97 10.17 -3.65 4.99
N MET A 98 8.93 -4.14 5.10
CA MET A 98 8.48 -4.96 6.22
C MET A 98 9.24 -6.29 6.36
N VAL A 99 9.67 -6.89 5.25
CA VAL A 99 10.57 -8.05 5.27
C VAL A 99 11.85 -7.76 6.07
N ARG A 100 12.38 -6.53 6.00
CA ARG A 100 13.63 -6.12 6.65
C ARG A 100 13.44 -5.54 8.04
N VAL A 101 12.29 -4.92 8.30
CA VAL A 101 12.10 -4.09 9.51
C VAL A 101 10.91 -4.47 10.39
N ASN A 102 10.16 -5.55 10.10
CA ASN A 102 8.97 -5.92 10.89
C ASN A 102 9.21 -6.00 12.40
N GLU A 103 10.38 -6.47 12.85
CA GLU A 103 10.74 -6.56 14.28
C GLU A 103 11.06 -5.21 14.93
N LYS A 104 11.21 -4.14 14.13
CA LYS A 104 11.62 -2.79 14.60
C LYS A 104 10.48 -1.78 14.54
N VAL A 105 9.32 -2.15 13.99
CA VAL A 105 8.21 -1.24 13.77
C VAL A 105 6.96 -1.72 14.47
N ASN A 106 6.18 -0.78 14.99
CA ASN A 106 4.79 -1.03 15.33
C ASN A 106 3.94 -0.69 14.10
N PHE A 107 3.61 -1.70 13.30
CA PHE A 107 2.90 -1.53 12.04
C PHE A 107 1.39 -1.36 12.25
N THR A 108 0.78 -0.44 11.52
CA THR A 108 -0.67 -0.25 11.50
C THR A 108 -1.13 -0.07 10.06
N LEU A 109 -2.18 -0.80 9.67
CA LEU A 109 -2.82 -0.68 8.38
C LEU A 109 -4.20 -0.04 8.57
N SER A 110 -4.40 1.09 7.90
CA SER A 110 -5.61 1.90 7.98
C SER A 110 -6.20 2.14 6.59
N TYR A 111 -7.48 2.48 6.52
CA TYR A 111 -8.24 2.62 5.29
C TYR A 111 -8.77 4.03 5.12
N ILE A 112 -8.81 4.47 3.86
CA ILE A 112 -9.31 5.79 3.47
C ILE A 112 -10.75 5.65 2.98
N GLY A 113 -11.57 6.63 3.35
CA GLY A 113 -12.98 6.74 2.98
C GLY A 113 -13.53 8.07 3.45
N ALA A 114 -14.82 8.32 3.22
CA ALA A 114 -15.50 9.53 3.67
C ALA A 114 -16.71 9.16 4.56
N PRO A 115 -16.87 9.77 5.74
CA PRO A 115 -18.08 9.58 6.53
C PRO A 115 -19.29 10.23 5.84
N THR A 116 -20.44 9.60 5.97
CA THR A 116 -21.74 10.11 5.49
C THR A 116 -22.58 10.61 6.67
N GLU A 117 -23.67 11.35 6.39
CA GLU A 117 -24.56 11.89 7.44
C GLU A 117 -25.28 10.81 8.27
N ASN A 118 -25.48 9.61 7.72
CA ASN A 118 -26.19 8.50 8.38
C ASN A 118 -25.23 7.49 9.02
N ASP A 119 -24.10 7.98 9.52
CA ASP A 119 -22.99 7.18 10.02
C ASP A 119 -22.42 6.16 9.00
N GLY A 120 -22.84 6.11 7.74
CA GLY A 120 -22.24 5.25 6.72
C GLY A 120 -20.84 5.72 6.31
N ILE A 121 -20.13 4.88 5.55
CA ILE A 121 -18.86 5.23 4.90
C ILE A 121 -19.04 5.16 3.39
N GLU A 122 -18.56 6.19 2.69
CA GLU A 122 -18.44 6.23 1.24
C GLU A 122 -16.98 5.97 0.83
N CYS A 123 -16.79 5.08 -0.13
CA CYS A 123 -15.48 4.68 -0.64
C CYS A 123 -15.31 5.13 -2.09
N LYS A 124 -14.08 5.49 -2.48
CA LYS A 124 -13.81 6.13 -3.78
C LYS A 124 -14.19 5.25 -4.97
N HIS A 125 -13.94 3.94 -4.88
CA HIS A 125 -14.26 2.97 -5.92
C HIS A 125 -15.56 2.19 -5.62
N GLY A 126 -16.47 2.80 -4.86
CA GLY A 126 -17.83 2.31 -4.62
C GLY A 126 -17.95 1.26 -3.50
N PRO A 127 -19.14 0.66 -3.33
CA PRO A 127 -19.46 -0.18 -2.16
C PRO A 127 -18.62 -1.46 -2.09
N LYS A 128 -18.16 -1.98 -3.23
CA LYS A 128 -17.24 -3.12 -3.28
C LYS A 128 -15.91 -2.83 -2.59
N GLU A 129 -15.39 -1.60 -2.71
CA GLU A 129 -14.20 -1.19 -1.96
C GLU A 129 -14.46 -1.14 -0.47
N CYS A 130 -15.60 -0.59 -0.03
CA CYS A 130 -15.94 -0.56 1.39
C CYS A 130 -15.99 -1.98 1.98
N MET A 131 -16.56 -2.94 1.26
CA MET A 131 -16.56 -4.34 1.68
C MET A 131 -15.15 -4.95 1.69
N GLY A 132 -14.33 -4.65 0.68
CA GLY A 132 -12.91 -5.04 0.66
C GLY A 132 -12.14 -4.51 1.87
N ASN A 133 -12.29 -3.22 2.18
CA ASN A 133 -11.68 -2.59 3.34
C ASN A 133 -12.15 -3.27 4.65
N ILE A 134 -13.43 -3.63 4.75
CA ILE A 134 -13.97 -4.36 5.92
C ILE A 134 -13.33 -5.73 6.06
N ILE A 135 -13.22 -6.51 4.97
CA ILE A 135 -12.61 -7.84 5.00
C ILE A 135 -11.14 -7.75 5.42
N GLU A 136 -10.38 -6.82 4.88
CA GLU A 136 -8.98 -6.61 5.24
C GLU A 136 -8.83 -6.13 6.70
N LEU A 137 -9.72 -5.27 7.19
CA LEU A 137 -9.76 -4.87 8.61
C LEU A 137 -10.14 -6.03 9.54
N CYS A 138 -11.06 -6.90 9.11
CA CYS A 138 -11.38 -8.14 9.81
C CYS A 138 -10.17 -9.07 9.88
N ALA A 139 -9.39 -9.18 8.80
CA ALA A 139 -8.15 -9.93 8.79
C ALA A 139 -7.14 -9.37 9.81
N VAL A 140 -6.97 -8.05 9.89
CA VAL A 140 -6.14 -7.39 10.91
C VAL A 140 -6.64 -7.69 12.34
N HIS A 141 -7.96 -7.64 12.54
CA HIS A 141 -8.59 -7.87 13.85
C HIS A 141 -8.43 -9.31 14.35
N LEU A 142 -8.61 -10.29 13.46
CA LEU A 142 -8.57 -11.72 13.80
C LEU A 142 -7.15 -12.29 13.79
N TYR A 143 -6.30 -11.79 12.90
CA TYR A 143 -4.94 -12.28 12.66
C TYR A 143 -3.92 -11.14 12.87
N PRO A 144 -3.60 -10.79 14.13
CA PRO A 144 -2.76 -9.64 14.44
C PRO A 144 -1.28 -9.79 14.02
N ASP A 145 -0.84 -10.99 13.61
CA ASP A 145 0.49 -11.16 13.01
C ASP A 145 0.56 -10.43 11.68
N VAL A 146 1.42 -9.40 11.63
CA VAL A 146 1.61 -8.54 10.45
C VAL A 146 2.03 -9.32 9.22
N LYS A 147 2.81 -10.40 9.36
CA LYS A 147 3.21 -11.23 8.22
C LYS A 147 2.00 -11.89 7.55
N VAL A 148 0.98 -12.22 8.35
CA VAL A 148 -0.23 -12.90 7.91
C VAL A 148 -1.22 -11.90 7.31
N HIS A 149 -1.63 -10.87 8.05
CA HIS A 149 -2.64 -9.94 7.51
C HIS A 149 -2.12 -9.00 6.41
N LEU A 150 -0.85 -8.58 6.45
CA LEU A 150 -0.28 -7.77 5.38
C LEU A 150 -0.09 -8.60 4.11
N GLY A 151 0.27 -9.87 4.25
CA GLY A 151 0.37 -10.81 3.14
C GLY A 151 -0.98 -11.06 2.48
N PHE A 152 -2.02 -11.33 3.27
CA PHE A 152 -3.40 -11.45 2.79
C PHE A 152 -3.88 -10.19 2.06
N THR A 153 -3.65 -9.01 2.64
CA THR A 153 -3.98 -7.72 2.00
C THR A 153 -3.24 -7.59 0.66
N HIS A 154 -1.95 -7.91 0.63
CA HIS A 154 -1.18 -7.85 -0.60
C HIS A 154 -1.70 -8.80 -1.69
N CYS A 155 -2.09 -10.04 -1.32
CA CYS A 155 -2.71 -11.00 -2.23
C CYS A 155 -3.99 -10.43 -2.84
N LEU A 156 -4.92 -9.94 -2.02
CA LEU A 156 -6.16 -9.33 -2.52
C LEU A 156 -5.89 -8.18 -3.48
N THR A 157 -4.95 -7.30 -3.13
CA THR A 157 -4.63 -6.12 -3.94
C THR A 157 -3.96 -6.42 -5.28
N GLN A 158 -3.46 -7.64 -5.52
CA GLN A 158 -2.98 -8.03 -6.87
C GLN A 158 -4.13 -8.01 -7.88
N ASP A 159 -5.30 -8.51 -7.48
CA ASP A 159 -6.53 -8.56 -8.28
C ASP A 159 -7.57 -7.57 -7.71
N TYR A 160 -7.12 -6.34 -7.41
CA TYR A 160 -7.92 -5.31 -6.75
C TYR A 160 -9.24 -4.99 -7.47
N GLU A 161 -9.35 -5.27 -8.77
CA GLU A 161 -10.57 -5.07 -9.57
C GLU A 161 -11.68 -6.05 -9.18
N ASP A 162 -11.32 -7.23 -8.69
CA ASP A 162 -12.26 -8.30 -8.36
C ASP A 162 -12.69 -8.27 -6.90
N ILE A 163 -11.98 -7.59 -6.00
CA ILE A 163 -12.40 -7.38 -4.60
C ILE A 163 -13.86 -6.87 -4.53
N PRO A 164 -14.75 -7.46 -3.69
CA PRO A 164 -14.53 -8.53 -2.72
C PRO A 164 -15.07 -9.89 -3.21
N ASP A 165 -14.73 -10.31 -4.43
CA ASP A 165 -15.17 -11.62 -4.95
C ASP A 165 -14.81 -12.74 -3.97
N SER A 166 -15.75 -13.64 -3.70
CA SER A 166 -15.59 -14.70 -2.72
C SER A 166 -14.49 -15.69 -3.09
N GLU A 167 -14.30 -15.97 -4.38
CA GLU A 167 -13.26 -16.89 -4.84
C GLU A 167 -11.86 -16.28 -4.55
N LEU A 168 -11.66 -15.01 -4.89
CA LEU A 168 -10.42 -14.28 -4.60
C LEU A 168 -10.14 -14.23 -3.09
N VAL A 169 -11.16 -13.92 -2.28
CA VAL A 169 -11.00 -13.83 -0.83
C VAL A 169 -10.67 -15.20 -0.22
N GLU A 170 -11.30 -16.27 -0.69
CA GLU A 170 -11.01 -17.63 -0.23
C GLU A 170 -9.60 -18.08 -0.62
N GLU A 171 -9.17 -17.83 -1.86
CA GLU A 171 -7.83 -18.17 -2.33
C GLU A 171 -6.74 -17.48 -1.49
N CYS A 172 -6.87 -16.16 -1.29
CA CYS A 172 -5.93 -15.41 -0.46
C CYS A 172 -5.99 -15.81 1.02
N ALA A 173 -7.18 -16.13 1.54
CA ALA A 173 -7.32 -16.62 2.92
C ALA A 173 -6.59 -17.96 3.09
N LEU A 174 -6.74 -18.88 2.15
CA LEU A 174 -6.05 -20.17 2.17
C LEU A 174 -4.52 -20.01 2.08
N GLU A 175 -4.02 -19.12 1.22
CA GLU A 175 -2.58 -18.87 1.07
C GLU A 175 -1.92 -18.42 2.38
N TYR A 176 -2.61 -17.58 3.16
CA TYR A 176 -2.11 -17.04 4.42
C TYR A 176 -2.65 -17.76 5.67
N GLY A 177 -3.34 -18.90 5.50
CA GLY A 177 -3.82 -19.74 6.60
C GLY A 177 -4.94 -19.11 7.44
N MET A 178 -5.77 -18.26 6.82
CA MET A 178 -6.95 -17.65 7.44
C MET A 178 -8.21 -18.50 7.22
N SER A 179 -9.10 -18.49 8.20
CA SER A 179 -10.44 -19.08 8.09
C SER A 179 -11.36 -18.13 7.34
N ILE A 180 -11.80 -18.53 6.15
CA ILE A 180 -12.82 -17.79 5.39
C ILE A 180 -14.12 -17.65 6.19
N GLY A 181 -14.45 -18.65 7.02
CA GLY A 181 -15.60 -18.60 7.93
C GLY A 181 -15.45 -17.46 8.94
N ASP A 182 -14.29 -17.34 9.59
CA ASP A 182 -14.05 -16.31 10.60
C ASP A 182 -14.06 -14.91 9.98
N LEU A 183 -13.50 -14.75 8.78
CA LEU A 183 -13.54 -13.49 8.02
C LEU A 183 -14.98 -13.08 7.69
N ASN A 184 -15.78 -14.00 7.16
CA ASN A 184 -17.19 -13.77 6.83
C ASN A 184 -18.03 -13.48 8.09
N ASP A 185 -17.80 -14.22 9.16
CA ASP A 185 -18.46 -14.01 10.44
C ASP A 185 -18.10 -12.61 10.98
N CYS A 186 -16.83 -12.19 10.94
CA CYS A 186 -16.42 -10.86 11.33
C CYS A 186 -17.09 -9.75 10.48
N ALA A 187 -17.10 -9.91 9.16
CA ALA A 187 -17.63 -8.91 8.24
C ALA A 187 -19.17 -8.78 8.36
N SER A 188 -19.86 -9.87 8.69
CA SER A 188 -21.33 -9.95 8.79
C SER A 188 -21.87 -9.85 10.22
N ARG A 189 -21.01 -9.87 11.24
CA ARG A 189 -21.41 -9.82 12.65
C ARG A 189 -22.27 -8.59 12.95
N ASP A 190 -23.33 -8.82 13.72
CA ASP A 190 -24.33 -7.80 14.06
C ASP A 190 -24.95 -7.14 12.81
N ASP A 191 -25.37 -7.95 11.84
CA ASP A 191 -25.87 -7.52 10.52
C ASP A 191 -24.88 -6.62 9.76
N GLY A 192 -23.57 -6.86 9.96
CA GLY A 192 -22.46 -6.10 9.39
C GLY A 192 -22.07 -4.83 10.17
N ALA A 193 -22.74 -4.54 11.29
CA ALA A 193 -22.43 -3.36 12.09
C ALA A 193 -21.01 -3.40 12.68
N PHE A 194 -20.50 -4.58 13.04
CA PHE A 194 -19.14 -4.72 13.55
C PHE A 194 -18.07 -4.44 12.49
N GLY A 195 -18.19 -5.04 11.29
CA GLY A 195 -17.28 -4.75 10.18
C GLY A 195 -17.32 -3.26 9.81
N LEU A 196 -18.52 -2.67 9.75
CA LEU A 196 -18.67 -1.25 9.50
C LEU A 196 -18.07 -0.37 10.61
N SER A 197 -18.13 -0.78 11.88
CA SER A 197 -17.47 -0.03 12.97
C SER A 197 -15.95 -0.03 12.83
N LEU A 198 -15.34 -1.16 12.46
CA LEU A 198 -13.91 -1.21 12.15
C LEU A 198 -13.55 -0.23 11.03
N LEU A 199 -14.34 -0.22 9.95
CA LEU A 199 -14.12 0.70 8.83
C LEU A 199 -14.26 2.17 9.25
N ARG A 200 -15.29 2.51 10.04
CA ARG A 200 -15.48 3.88 10.56
C ARG A 200 -14.30 4.35 11.39
N GLU A 201 -13.81 3.51 12.30
CA GLU A 201 -12.66 3.81 13.15
C GLU A 201 -11.40 4.04 12.31
N SER A 202 -11.18 3.18 11.31
CA SER A 202 -10.06 3.28 10.40
C SER A 202 -10.10 4.54 9.52
N VAL A 203 -11.27 4.87 8.96
CA VAL A 203 -11.48 6.10 8.18
C VAL A 203 -11.26 7.36 9.02
N LYS A 204 -11.78 7.37 10.26
CA LYS A 204 -11.53 8.46 11.21
C LYS A 204 -10.05 8.60 11.53
N ARG A 205 -9.35 7.49 11.76
CA ARG A 205 -7.89 7.48 11.99
C ARG A 205 -7.14 8.08 10.82
N SER A 206 -7.45 7.67 9.59
CA SER A 206 -6.87 8.22 8.36
C SER A 206 -7.11 9.73 8.23
N ALA A 207 -8.33 10.20 8.49
CA ALA A 207 -8.64 11.63 8.46
C ALA A 207 -7.84 12.41 9.50
N ASP A 208 -7.72 11.87 10.72
CA ASP A 208 -7.06 12.53 11.84
C ASP A 208 -5.54 12.72 11.63
N VAL A 209 -4.88 11.80 10.94
CA VAL A 209 -3.42 11.89 10.68
C VAL A 209 -3.05 12.53 9.36
N CYS A 210 -3.86 12.34 8.31
CA CYS A 210 -3.59 12.93 7.01
C CYS A 210 -3.97 14.41 6.96
N PHE A 211 -4.96 14.84 7.76
CA PHE A 211 -5.44 16.23 7.76
C PHE A 211 -5.58 16.81 9.17
N PRO A 212 -4.48 16.90 9.95
CA PRO A 212 -4.53 17.36 11.34
C PRO A 212 -5.05 18.80 11.51
N HIS A 213 -5.09 19.60 10.44
CA HIS A 213 -5.53 21.00 10.45
C HIS A 213 -6.94 21.24 9.89
N GLN A 214 -7.69 20.21 9.47
CA GLN A 214 -9.06 20.35 8.96
C GLN A 214 -10.15 20.28 10.03
N ARG A 215 -9.77 20.22 11.33
CA ARG A 215 -10.71 20.41 12.44
C ARG A 215 -10.88 21.91 12.74
N LEU A 216 -11.71 22.59 11.96
CA LEU A 216 -12.26 23.92 12.29
C LEU A 216 -13.73 23.98 11.92
#